data_AF-A0A7S2CRB5-F1
#
_entry.id   AF-A0A7S2CRB5-F1
#
_cell.length_a   1.000
_cell.length_b   1.000
_cell.length_c   1.000
_cell.angle_alpha   90.00
_cell.angle_beta   90.00
_cell.angle_gamma   90.00
#
_symmetry.space_group_name_H-M   'P 1'
#
loop_
_entity.id
_entity.type
_entity.pdbx_description
1 polymer ?
#
loop_
_entity_poly.entity_id
_entity_poly.type
_entity_poly.pdbx_seq_one_letter_code
_entity_poly.pdbx_strand_id
1 'polypeptide(L)'
;RKFINFLGITTLQSFTATALGMFIGSVAPSSDAALAMFPPLVVLMVIFNGFNISEKSTPKLLKWVAKVSLIRWGFEGLAINEFRGLEFAPGPLNRGPSVCTGEEALGRLALDQSTLRGAVAAQSRLLTGCYVGTYVVLRA
;
A
#
# COMPACT_ATOMS: atom_id res chain seq x y z
N ARG A 1 17.43 -7.68 11.35
CA ARG A 1 16.61 -8.10 10.18
C ARG A 1 15.49 -7.10 9.87
N LYS A 2 14.68 -6.68 10.87
CA LYS A 2 13.60 -5.69 10.68
C LYS A 2 14.04 -4.40 9.96
N PHE A 3 15.19 -3.84 10.31
CA PHE A 3 15.73 -2.65 9.64
C PHE A 3 16.04 -2.84 8.14
N ILE A 4 16.68 -3.96 7.76
CA ILE A 4 16.99 -4.26 6.36
C ILE A 4 15.71 -4.45 5.55
N ASN A 5 14.72 -5.16 6.11
CA ASN A 5 13.42 -5.31 5.49
C ASN A 5 12.71 -3.96 5.33
N PHE A 6 12.74 -3.11 6.36
CA PHE A 6 12.20 -1.76 6.32
C PHE A 6 12.81 -0.94 5.17
N LEU A 7 14.14 -0.94 5.06
CA LEU A 7 14.84 -0.28 3.96
C LEU A 7 14.41 -0.86 2.61
N GLY A 8 14.40 -2.19 2.47
CA GLY A 8 14.00 -2.85 1.22
C GLY A 8 12.57 -2.52 0.78
N ILE A 9 11.60 -2.54 1.71
CA ILE A 9 10.20 -2.20 1.43
C ILE A 9 10.08 -0.72 1.04
N THR A 10 10.78 0.17 1.75
CA THR A 10 10.74 1.62 1.49
C THR A 10 11.36 1.94 0.13
N THR A 11 12.49 1.34 -0.20
CA THR A 11 13.13 1.47 -1.52
C THR A 11 12.20 0.95 -2.63
N LEU A 12 11.60 -0.23 -2.46
CA LEU A 12 10.65 -0.78 -3.42
C LEU A 12 9.42 0.14 -3.59
N GLN A 13 8.93 0.73 -2.50
CA GLN A 13 7.84 1.70 -2.54
C GLN A 13 8.23 2.94 -3.33
N SER A 14 9.43 3.49 -3.12
CA SER A 14 9.92 4.65 -3.88
C SER A 14 9.97 4.35 -5.37
N PHE A 15 10.55 3.21 -5.78
CA PHE A 15 10.58 2.81 -7.18
C PHE A 15 9.17 2.63 -7.76
N THR A 16 8.25 2.03 -7.00
CA THR A 16 6.86 1.82 -7.42
C THR A 16 6.13 3.16 -7.62
N ALA A 17 6.33 4.11 -6.71
CA ALA A 17 5.77 5.46 -6.83
C ALA A 17 6.30 6.19 -8.06
N THR A 18 7.61 6.13 -8.32
CA THR A 18 8.23 6.73 -9.51
C THR A 18 7.69 6.07 -10.79
N ALA A 19 7.57 4.74 -10.82
CA ALA A 19 7.03 4.02 -11.97
C ALA A 19 5.58 4.37 -12.27
N LEU A 20 4.74 4.51 -11.23
CA LEU A 20 3.37 4.99 -11.39
C LEU A 20 3.33 6.43 -11.92
N GLY A 21 4.18 7.32 -11.39
CA GLY A 21 4.30 8.70 -11.88
C GLY A 21 4.67 8.75 -13.36
N MET A 22 5.63 7.93 -13.80
CA MET A 22 5.98 7.80 -15.21
C MET A 22 4.83 7.26 -16.05
N PHE A 23 4.08 6.27 -15.55
CA PHE A 23 2.91 5.73 -16.25
C PHE A 23 1.84 6.81 -16.45
N ILE A 24 1.48 7.53 -15.39
CA ILE A 24 0.52 8.64 -15.45
C ILE A 24 1.02 9.72 -16.44
N GLY A 25 2.30 10.07 -16.38
CA GLY A 25 2.92 11.03 -17.29
C GLY A 25 2.87 10.59 -18.76
N SER A 26 3.00 9.29 -19.04
CA SER A 26 2.94 8.76 -20.41
C SER A 26 1.54 8.76 -21.01
N VAL A 27 0.48 8.67 -20.19
CA VAL A 27 -0.91 8.64 -20.67
C VAL A 27 -1.56 10.03 -20.66
N ALA A 28 -1.01 10.97 -19.90
CA ALA A 28 -1.59 12.30 -19.77
C ALA A 28 -1.33 13.15 -21.04
N PRO A 29 -2.30 13.97 -21.47
CA PRO A 29 -2.16 14.82 -22.66
C PRO A 29 -1.21 16.01 -22.43
N SER A 30 -0.91 16.35 -21.17
CA SER A 30 0.03 17.40 -20.79
C SER A 30 0.56 17.17 -19.38
N SER A 31 1.66 17.85 -19.03
CA SER A 31 2.23 17.81 -17.68
C SER A 31 1.26 18.32 -16.62
N ASP A 32 0.49 19.37 -16.92
CA ASP A 32 -0.52 19.92 -16.01
C ASP A 32 -1.65 18.91 -15.75
N ALA A 33 -2.09 18.19 -16.80
CA ALA A 33 -3.08 17.13 -16.65
C ALA A 33 -2.53 15.99 -15.77
N ALA A 34 -1.27 15.58 -15.96
CA ALA A 34 -0.64 14.55 -15.13
C ALA A 34 -0.59 14.95 -13.64
N LEU A 35 -0.21 16.20 -13.36
CA LEU A 35 -0.18 16.75 -12.01
C LEU A 35 -1.59 16.81 -11.39
N ALA A 36 -2.61 17.15 -12.16
CA ALA A 36 -4.00 17.17 -11.70
C ALA A 36 -4.57 15.77 -11.42
N MET A 37 -4.10 14.73 -12.13
CA MET A 37 -4.55 13.35 -11.93
C MET A 37 -4.01 12.72 -10.64
N PHE A 38 -2.87 13.19 -10.14
CA PHE A 38 -2.18 12.56 -9.01
C PHE A 38 -2.96 12.63 -7.68
N PRO A 39 -3.47 13.80 -7.22
CA PRO A 39 -4.15 13.88 -5.93
C PRO A 39 -5.39 12.99 -5.81
N PRO A 40 -6.31 12.95 -6.79
CA PRO A 40 -7.46 12.04 -6.74
C PRO A 40 -7.06 10.56 -6.64
N LEU A 41 -6.02 10.14 -7.39
CA LEU A 41 -5.53 8.76 -7.35
C LEU A 41 -4.97 8.39 -5.97
N VAL A 42 -4.17 9.26 -5.38
CA VAL A 42 -3.64 9.06 -4.02
C VAL A 42 -4.77 8.98 -3.00
N VAL A 43 -5.76 9.88 -3.09
CA VAL A 43 -6.94 9.86 -2.20
C VAL A 43 -7.70 8.54 -2.31
N LEU A 44 -7.96 8.05 -3.52
CA LEU A 44 -8.61 6.75 -3.72
C LEU A 44 -7.78 5.60 -3.13
N MET A 45 -6.46 5.62 -3.34
CA MET A 45 -5.55 4.62 -2.79
C MET A 45 -5.48 4.62 -1.26
N VAL A 46 -5.63 5.78 -0.61
CA VAL A 46 -5.69 5.92 0.85
C VAL A 46 -7.06 5.51 1.39
N ILE A 47 -8.17 5.89 0.75
CA ILE A 47 -9.50 5.57 1.26
C ILE A 47 -9.79 4.07 1.13
N PHE A 48 -9.44 3.48 -0.02
CA PHE A 48 -9.76 2.09 -0.35
C PHE A 48 -8.58 1.13 -0.16
N ASN A 49 -7.65 1.42 0.75
CA ASN A 49 -6.53 0.53 1.06
C ASN A 49 -6.90 -0.74 1.83
N GLY A 50 -8.16 -0.92 2.23
CA GLY A 50 -8.65 -2.10 2.94
C GLY A 50 -8.65 -1.97 4.47
N PHE A 51 -7.88 -1.03 5.04
CA PHE A 51 -7.91 -0.75 6.49
C PHE A 51 -8.87 0.40 6.86
N ASN A 52 -8.97 1.43 6.01
CA ASN A 52 -9.93 2.53 6.22
C ASN A 52 -11.36 2.11 5.90
N ILE A 53 -11.53 1.44 4.75
CA ILE A 53 -12.80 0.87 4.31
C ILE A 53 -12.55 -0.60 3.98
N SER A 54 -13.31 -1.49 4.63
CA SER A 54 -13.25 -2.92 4.38
C SER A 54 -13.60 -3.26 2.93
N GLU A 55 -12.89 -4.22 2.33
CA GLU A 55 -13.18 -4.69 0.97
C GLU A 55 -14.63 -5.21 0.80
N LYS A 56 -15.29 -5.61 1.90
CA LYS A 56 -16.70 -6.02 1.90
C LYS A 56 -17.66 -4.85 1.67
N SER A 57 -17.37 -3.67 2.22
CA SER A 57 -18.19 -2.45 2.06
C SER A 57 -17.80 -1.63 0.83
N THR A 58 -16.63 -1.87 0.24
CA THR A 58 -16.19 -1.22 -1.00
C THR A 58 -17.09 -1.60 -2.19
N PRO A 59 -17.63 -0.63 -2.95
CA PRO A 59 -18.40 -0.89 -4.16
C PRO A 59 -17.64 -1.79 -5.13
N LYS A 60 -18.35 -2.70 -5.84
CA LYS A 60 -17.72 -3.71 -6.73
C LYS A 60 -16.74 -3.09 -7.73
N LEU A 61 -17.09 -1.92 -8.28
CA LEU A 61 -16.27 -1.17 -9.24
C LEU A 61 -14.98 -0.59 -8.64
N LEU A 62 -14.85 -0.46 -7.32
CA LEU A 62 -13.67 0.14 -6.66
C LEU A 62 -12.81 -0.89 -5.93
N LYS A 63 -13.22 -2.16 -5.87
CA LYS A 63 -12.46 -3.23 -5.20
C LYS A 63 -11.07 -3.46 -5.81
N TRP A 64 -10.89 -3.16 -7.09
CA TRP A 64 -9.59 -3.27 -7.75
C TRP A 64 -8.59 -2.20 -7.27
N VAL A 65 -9.06 -1.03 -6.81
CA VAL A 65 -8.20 0.05 -6.31
C VAL A 65 -7.34 -0.45 -5.16
N ALA A 66 -7.95 -1.21 -4.24
CA ALA A 66 -7.24 -1.82 -3.12
C ALA A 66 -6.15 -2.79 -3.59
N LYS A 67 -6.36 -3.50 -4.72
CA LYS A 67 -5.40 -4.47 -5.25
C LYS A 67 -4.22 -3.79 -5.96
N VAL A 68 -4.41 -2.59 -6.49
CA VAL A 68 -3.37 -1.81 -7.19
C VAL A 68 -2.80 -0.65 -6.37
N SER A 69 -3.20 -0.52 -5.10
CA SER A 69 -2.76 0.56 -4.23
C SER A 69 -1.33 0.30 -3.73
N LEU A 70 -0.36 1.08 -4.22
CA LEU A 70 1.00 1.04 -3.67
C LEU A 70 1.03 1.43 -2.18
N ILE A 71 0.10 2.28 -1.75
CA ILE A 71 -0.02 2.73 -0.36
C ILE A 71 -0.41 1.57 0.55
N ARG A 72 -1.41 0.77 0.13
CA ARG A 72 -1.80 -0.45 0.84
C ARG A 72 -0.61 -1.36 1.03
N TRP A 73 0.02 -1.78 -0.05
CA TRP A 73 1.04 -2.83 0.02
C TRP A 73 2.31 -2.36 0.75
N GLY A 74 2.69 -1.08 0.59
CA GLY A 74 3.79 -0.49 1.35
C GLY A 74 3.49 -0.46 2.85
N PHE A 75 2.31 0.04 3.24
CA PHE A 75 1.90 0.08 4.65
C PHE A 75 1.80 -1.33 5.25
N GLU A 76 1.15 -2.26 4.54
CA GLU A 76 0.98 -3.65 4.96
C GLU A 76 2.34 -4.33 5.21
N GLY A 77 3.29 -4.19 4.29
CA GLY A 77 4.64 -4.73 4.45
C GLY A 77 5.37 -4.14 5.65
N LEU A 78 5.32 -2.81 5.82
CA LEU A 78 5.96 -2.10 6.93
C LEU A 78 5.34 -2.48 8.28
N ALA A 79 4.02 -2.49 8.37
CA ALA A 79 3.29 -2.84 9.58
C ALA A 79 3.61 -4.27 10.04
N ILE A 80 3.59 -5.25 9.13
CA ILE A 80 3.93 -6.64 9.47
C ILE A 80 5.38 -6.77 9.93
N ASN A 81 6.31 -6.10 9.22
CA ASN A 81 7.72 -6.14 9.58
C ASN A 81 7.99 -5.53 10.96
N GLU A 82 7.28 -4.45 11.29
CA GLU A 82 7.44 -3.74 12.55
C GLU A 82 6.77 -4.46 13.71
N PHE A 83 5.46 -4.72 13.59
CA PHE A 83 4.64 -5.18 14.70
C PHE A 83 4.79 -6.66 15.03
N ARG A 84 5.05 -7.54 14.06
CA ARG A 84 5.07 -8.98 14.33
C ARG A 84 6.10 -9.35 15.42
N GLY A 85 5.66 -10.13 16.40
CA GLY A 85 6.45 -10.58 17.55
C GLY A 85 6.84 -9.48 18.52
N LEU A 86 6.15 -8.32 18.52
CA LEU A 86 6.31 -7.31 19.58
C LEU A 86 5.37 -7.59 20.75
N GLU A 87 5.82 -7.24 21.94
CA GLU A 87 5.01 -7.19 23.15
C GLU A 87 4.92 -5.74 23.64
N PHE A 88 3.75 -5.35 24.12
CA PHE A 88 3.47 -4.00 24.61
C PHE A 88 3.06 -4.04 26.07
N ALA A 89 3.48 -3.01 26.81
CA ALA A 89 2.98 -2.79 28.15
C ALA A 89 1.48 -2.45 28.10
N PRO A 90 0.65 -2.96 29.03
CA PRO A 90 -0.77 -2.63 29.09
C PRO A 90 -0.96 -1.11 29.23
N GLY A 91 -1.75 -0.53 28.33
CA GLY A 91 -2.11 0.89 28.37
C GLY A 91 -3.37 1.14 29.21
N PRO A 92 -3.64 2.39 29.60
CA PRO A 92 -4.90 2.76 30.25
C PRO A 92 -6.11 2.46 29.34
N LEU A 93 -7.16 1.86 29.89
CA LEU A 93 -8.34 1.31 29.18
C LEU A 93 -9.30 2.35 28.58
N ASN A 94 -8.83 3.58 28.33
CA ASN A 94 -9.68 4.71 27.97
C ASN A 94 -10.24 4.66 26.53
N ARG A 95 -9.75 3.75 25.68
CA ARG A 95 -10.13 3.64 24.24
C ARG A 95 -10.34 2.18 23.79
N GLY A 96 -10.92 1.35 24.65
CA GLY A 96 -11.17 -0.08 24.41
C GLY A 96 -10.12 -1.00 25.04
N PRO A 97 -10.13 -2.30 24.70
CA PRO A 97 -9.18 -3.26 25.25
C PRO A 97 -7.73 -2.81 25.02
N SER A 98 -6.83 -3.09 25.96
CA SER A 98 -5.40 -2.86 25.72
C SER A 98 -4.91 -3.77 24.61
N VAL A 99 -4.01 -3.26 23.76
CA VAL A 99 -3.25 -4.07 22.79
C VAL A 99 -1.93 -4.42 23.45
N CYS A 100 -1.73 -5.71 23.74
CA CYS A 100 -0.57 -6.19 24.46
C CYS A 100 0.43 -6.92 23.55
N THR A 101 0.03 -7.26 22.32
CA THR A 101 0.90 -7.91 21.34
C THR A 101 0.83 -7.25 19.97
N GLY A 102 1.89 -7.42 19.20
CA GLY A 102 1.97 -7.00 17.80
C GLY A 102 0.90 -7.66 16.91
N GLU A 103 0.56 -8.91 17.20
CA GLU A 103 -0.47 -9.67 16.50
C GLU A 103 -1.86 -9.07 16.72
N GLU A 104 -2.17 -8.64 17.95
CA GLU A 104 -3.39 -7.88 18.24
C GLU A 104 -3.41 -6.52 17.53
N ALA A 105 -2.27 -5.83 17.46
CA ALA A 105 -2.14 -4.57 16.72
C ALA A 105 -2.42 -4.78 15.22
N LEU A 106 -1.85 -5.83 14.63
CA LEU A 106 -2.08 -6.21 13.23
C LEU A 106 -3.53 -6.65 12.99
N GLY A 107 -4.14 -7.37 13.94
CA GLY A 107 -5.55 -7.76 13.87
C GLY A 107 -6.49 -6.56 13.83
N ARG A 108 -6.20 -5.48 14.59
CA ARG A 108 -6.97 -4.23 14.52
C ARG A 108 -6.88 -3.52 13.18
N LEU A 109 -5.78 -3.72 12.45
CA LEU A 109 -5.57 -3.18 11.11
C LEU A 109 -6.08 -4.13 10.01
N ALA A 110 -6.69 -5.28 10.38
CA ALA A 110 -7.08 -6.35 9.48
C ALA A 110 -5.91 -6.94 8.65
N LEU A 111 -4.73 -7.04 9.27
CA LEU A 111 -3.48 -7.55 8.68
C LEU A 111 -3.02 -8.89 9.29
N ASP A 112 -3.88 -9.58 10.04
CA ASP A 112 -3.56 -10.83 10.73
C ASP A 112 -3.21 -11.97 9.75
N GLN A 113 -3.90 -12.04 8.61
CA GLN A 113 -3.65 -13.02 7.55
C GLN A 113 -2.59 -12.57 6.53
N SER A 114 -2.15 -11.32 6.62
CA SER A 114 -1.23 -10.75 5.66
C SER A 114 0.20 -11.22 5.90
N THR A 115 0.99 -11.26 4.81
CA THR A 115 2.39 -11.69 4.88
C THR A 115 3.30 -10.66 4.23
N LEU A 116 4.48 -10.48 4.82
CA LEU A 116 5.51 -9.59 4.28
C LEU A 116 5.86 -9.96 2.83
N ARG A 117 6.03 -11.26 2.55
CA ARG A 117 6.34 -11.75 1.19
C ARG A 117 5.21 -11.45 0.21
N GLY A 118 3.95 -11.57 0.65
CA GLY A 118 2.78 -11.23 -0.15
C GLY A 118 2.77 -9.75 -0.54
N ALA A 119 2.99 -8.87 0.44
CA ALA A 119 3.05 -7.42 0.22
C ALA A 119 4.18 -7.01 -0.74
N VAL A 120 5.39 -7.54 -0.53
CA VAL A 120 6.54 -7.29 -1.42
C VAL A 120 6.25 -7.80 -2.83
N ALA A 121 5.71 -9.01 -2.98
CA ALA A 121 5.37 -9.56 -4.29
C ALA A 121 4.27 -8.74 -5.01
N ALA A 122 3.31 -8.20 -4.27
CA ALA A 122 2.28 -7.32 -4.83
C ALA A 122 2.87 -5.98 -5.31
N GLN A 123 3.73 -5.34 -4.51
CA GLN A 123 4.44 -4.13 -4.93
C GLN A 123 5.32 -4.38 -6.15
N SER A 124 6.08 -5.47 -6.20
CA SER A 124 6.91 -5.81 -7.36
C SER A 124 6.08 -6.02 -8.64
N ARG A 125 4.90 -6.66 -8.54
CA ARG A 125 3.99 -6.80 -9.69
C ARG A 125 3.47 -5.45 -10.16
N LEU A 126 3.16 -4.54 -9.23
CA LEU A 126 2.72 -3.18 -9.58
C LEU A 126 3.83 -2.37 -10.25
N LEU A 127 5.06 -2.46 -9.72
CA LEU A 127 6.24 -1.84 -10.32
C LEU A 127 6.43 -2.30 -11.77
N THR A 128 6.47 -3.62 -12.00
CA THR A 128 6.60 -4.19 -13.34
C THR A 128 5.43 -3.79 -14.23
N GLY A 129 4.20 -3.84 -13.72
CA GLY A 129 2.99 -3.45 -14.45
C GLY A 129 3.03 -2.00 -14.91
N CYS A 130 3.47 -1.08 -14.04
CA CYS A 130 3.61 0.34 -14.39
C CYS A 130 4.68 0.52 -15.47
N TYR A 131 5.86 -0.09 -15.33
CA TYR A 131 6.91 0.02 -16.35
C TYR A 131 6.51 -0.55 -17.70
N VAL A 132 5.88 -1.73 -17.72
CA VAL A 132 5.38 -2.35 -18.95
C VAL A 132 4.29 -1.48 -19.57
N GLY A 133 3.36 -0.95 -18.76
CA GLY A 133 2.33 -0.02 -19.21
C GLY A 133 2.92 1.21 -19.86
N THR A 134 3.89 1.86 -19.20
CA THR A 134 4.61 3.04 -19.74
C THR A 134 5.28 2.71 -21.07
N TYR A 135 5.99 1.58 -21.15
CA TYR A 135 6.66 1.17 -22.38
C TYR A 135 5.67 0.93 -23.54
N VAL A 136 4.54 0.28 -23.26
CA VAL A 136 3.50 0.02 -24.28
C VAL A 136 2.87 1.32 -24.77
N VAL A 137 2.54 2.24 -23.86
CA VAL A 137 1.92 3.53 -24.21
C VAL A 137 2.85 4.39 -25.06
N LEU A 138 4.14 4.44 -24.73
CA LEU A 138 5.12 5.24 -25.48
C LEU A 138 5.51 4.61 -26.83
N ARG A 139 5.19 3.33 -27.05
CA ARG A 139 5.47 2.61 -28.30
C ARG A 139 4.29 2.63 -29.28
N ALA A 140 3.08 2.86 -28.78
CA ALA A 140 1.86 2.98 -29.58
C ALA A 140 1.81 4.32 -30.32
#